data_AF-A0A533XDC8-F1
#
_entry.id   AF-A0A533XDC8-F1
#
_cell.length_a   1.000
_cell.length_b   1.000
_cell.length_c   1.000
_cell.angle_alpha   90.00
_cell.angle_beta   90.00
_cell.angle_gamma   90.00
#
_symmetry.space_group_name_H-M   'P 1'
#
loop_
_entity.id
_entity.type
_entity.pdbx_description
1 polymer ?
#
loop_
_entity_poly.entity_id
_entity_poly.type
_entity_poly.pdbx_seq_one_letter_code
_entity_poly.pdbx_strand_id
1 'polypeptide(L)' 'MLVSRDEVLKALSAVSDPELGRDIVSLRMVEDVRVEEGVV' A
#
# COMPACT_ATOMS: atom_id res chain seq x y z
N MET A 1 13.22 3.14 13.47
CA MET A 1 11.77 3.44 13.46
C MET A 1 11.18 2.46 12.48
N LEU A 2 10.36 1.50 12.93
CA LEU A 2 9.74 0.53 12.03
C LEU A 2 8.67 1.25 11.21
N VAL A 3 8.66 1.05 9.90
CA VAL A 3 7.54 1.46 9.05
C VAL A 3 6.36 0.54 9.37
N SER A 4 5.22 1.11 9.68
CA SER A 4 3.99 0.36 9.95
C SER A 4 3.29 -0.04 8.64
N ARG A 5 2.46 -1.09 8.72
CA ARG A 5 1.59 -1.50 7.61
C ARG A 5 0.69 -0.35 7.12
N ASP A 6 0.20 0.47 8.03
CA ASP A 6 -0.69 1.60 7.70
C ASP A 6 0.05 2.71 6.94
N GLU A 7 1.31 2.96 7.27
CA GLU A 7 2.16 3.90 6.52
C GLU A 7 2.42 3.39 5.09
N VAL A 8 2.64 2.08 4.92
CA VAL A 8 2.78 1.48 3.59
C VAL A 8 1.49 1.60 2.79
N LEU A 9 0.33 1.27 3.39
CA LEU A 9 -0.96 1.39 2.72
C LEU A 9 -1.27 2.84 2.33
N LYS A 10 -0.95 3.79 3.21
CA LYS A 10 -1.09 5.22 2.92
C LYS A 10 -0.20 5.69 1.76
N ALA A 11 1.00 5.13 1.62
CA ALA A 11 1.85 5.42 0.48
C ALA A 11 1.28 4.82 -0.81
N LEU A 12 0.79 3.57 -0.76
CA LEU A 12 0.21 2.88 -1.91
C LEU A 12 -1.09 3.54 -2.42
N SER A 13 -1.84 4.24 -1.57
CA SER A 13 -3.04 4.99 -2.01
C SER A 13 -2.73 6.17 -2.95
N ALA A 14 -1.45 6.50 -3.18
CA ALA A 14 -1.06 7.46 -4.23
C ALA A 14 -1.17 6.87 -5.64
N VAL A 15 -1.21 5.54 -5.77
CA VAL A 15 -1.36 4.86 -7.07
C VAL A 15 -2.84 4.79 -7.43
N SER A 16 -3.22 5.46 -8.52
CA SER A 16 -4.58 5.49 -9.04
C SER A 16 -4.75 4.55 -10.23
N ASP A 17 -5.86 3.82 -10.26
CA ASP A 17 -6.29 3.08 -11.44
C ASP A 17 -6.90 4.06 -12.47
N PRO A 18 -6.38 4.14 -13.70
CA PRO A 18 -6.83 5.10 -14.70
C PRO A 18 -8.21 4.78 -15.29
N GLU A 19 -8.65 3.53 -15.23
CA GLU A 19 -9.95 3.10 -15.76
C GLU A 19 -11.07 3.36 -14.74
N LEU A 20 -10.78 3.13 -13.46
CA LEU A 20 -11.73 3.24 -12.36
C LEU A 20 -11.69 4.59 -11.64
N GLY A 21 -10.62 5.38 -11.83
CA GLY A 21 -10.47 6.72 -11.26
C GLY A 21 -10.39 6.75 -9.73
N ARG A 22 -9.93 5.65 -9.12
CA ARG A 22 -9.78 5.49 -7.67
C ARG A 22 -8.45 4.83 -7.34
N ASP A 23 -7.99 4.97 -6.09
CA ASP A 23 -6.73 4.39 -5.67
C ASP A 23 -6.83 2.87 -5.47
N ILE A 24 -5.72 2.17 -5.69
CA ILE A 24 -5.65 0.71 -5.60
C ILE A 24 -5.96 0.16 -4.21
N VAL A 25 -5.82 0.98 -3.15
CA VAL A 25 -6.10 0.58 -1.77
C VAL A 25 -7.60 0.63 -1.50
N SER A 26 -8.29 1.72 -1.88
CA SER A 26 -9.75 1.83 -1.74
C SER A 26 -10.51 0.85 -2.64
N LEU A 27 -9.92 0.47 -3.77
CA LEU A 27 -10.42 -0.58 -4.67
C LEU A 27 -10.19 -2.00 -4.13
N ARG A 28 -9.56 -2.18 -2.97
CA ARG A 28 -9.20 -3.49 -2.38
C ARG A 28 -8.34 -4.36 -3.31
N MET A 29 -7.52 -3.73 -4.17
CA MET A 29 -6.58 -4.45 -5.03
C MET A 29 -5.31 -4.89 -4.28
N VAL A 30 -5.07 -4.33 -3.09
CA VAL A 30 -3.98 -4.73 -2.20
C VAL A 30 -4.51 -5.73 -1.17
N GLU A 31 -4.21 -7.02 -1.36
CA GLU A 31 -4.73 -8.11 -0.53
C GLU A 31 -3.88 -8.40 0.71
N ASP A 32 -2.55 -8.51 0.57
CA ASP A 32 -1.62 -8.77 1.67
C ASP A 32 -0.43 -7.79 1.63
N VAL A 33 -0.04 -7.29 2.80
CA VAL A 33 1.12 -6.40 2.99
C VAL A 33 1.87 -6.87 4.22
N ARG A 34 3.13 -7.26 4.03
CA ARG A 34 4.05 -7.66 5.10
C ARG A 34 5.23 -6.70 5.12
N VAL A 35 5.54 -6.21 6.31
CA VAL A 35 6.71 -5.36 6.54
C VAL A 35 7.68 -6.18 7.38
N GLU A 36 8.85 -6.47 6.81
CA GLU A 36 9.91 -7.24 7.45
C GLU A 36 11.15 -6.35 7.59
N GLU A 37 11.77 -6.34 8.77
CA GLU A 37 13.07 -5.69 8.94
C GLU A 37 14.17 -6.59 8.35
N GLY A 38 14.63 -6.25 7.15
CA GLY A 38 15.78 -6.91 6.53
C GLY A 38 17.10 -6.32 7.05
N VAL A 39 17.95 -7.15 7.65
CA VAL A 39 19.40 -6.89 7.65
C VAL A 39 19.92 -7.44 6.32
N VAL A 40 20.30 -6.56 5.40
CA VAL A 40 20.95 -6.92 4.12
C VAL A 40 22.45 -7.07 4.35
#